data_AF-A0A8B7PGH2-F1
#
_entry.id   AF-A0A8B7PGH2-F1
#
_cell.length_a   1.000
_cell.length_b   1.000
_cell.length_c   1.000
_cell.angle_alpha   90.00
_cell.angle_beta   90.00
_cell.angle_gamma   90.00
#
_symmetry.space_group_name_H-M   'P 1'
#
loop_
_entity.id
_entity.type
_entity.pdbx_description
1 polymer ?
#
loop_
_entity_poly.entity_id
_entity_poly.type
_entity_poly.pdbx_seq_one_letter_code
_entity_poly.pdbx_strand_id
1 'polypeptide(L)'
;MEHVEKSERFYCLPQSELVDIKLELIHDVQNLLAPSKNAEQAALAKLAEDEIWTINNGRELAEICPTLPHVQPRLLTVSMEAPDLRATQWAELVTRRVGDVELRLGGLECEYDAHDDLLQPLLGSKIRLVHLEGCVGTPAAVAALASVVHNARLTIRMPAPLDLSALSGTYEQLGVYTFPLPTTSPKCALPSSPSPALPVDGADEGSWEAVAHTVASFAPNGDRFGELDVLDSELRAEDVQLLLLRLQELRVRTGGEGDTRAETHGSKVHLYITDDCKLNSESAQHKLMI
;
A
#
# COMPACT_ATOMS: atom_id res chain seq x y z
N MET A 1 19.66 -44.57 59.95
CA MET A 1 18.88 -45.68 59.38
C MET A 1 17.43 -45.21 59.28
N GLU A 2 17.19 -44.15 58.52
CA GLU A 2 15.90 -43.42 58.44
C GLU A 2 15.64 -42.90 57.00
N HIS A 3 16.42 -43.36 56.02
CA HIS A 3 16.35 -42.91 54.63
C HIS A 3 15.77 -43.95 53.66
N VAL A 4 15.21 -45.06 54.16
CA VAL A 4 14.57 -46.09 53.32
C VAL A 4 13.03 -46.14 53.50
N GLU A 5 12.47 -45.45 54.50
CA GLU A 5 11.02 -45.54 54.79
C GLU A 5 10.13 -44.53 54.02
N LYS A 6 10.70 -43.67 53.17
CA LYS A 6 9.92 -42.74 52.34
C LYS A 6 9.73 -43.15 50.88
N SER A 7 10.43 -44.19 50.40
CA SER A 7 10.26 -44.66 49.01
C SER A 7 9.21 -45.76 48.84
N GLU A 8 8.66 -46.33 49.92
CA GLU A 8 7.68 -47.43 49.84
C GLU A 8 6.22 -47.02 50.12
N ARG A 9 5.94 -45.75 50.41
CA ARG A 9 4.54 -45.29 50.64
C ARG A 9 3.73 -45.02 49.38
N PHE A 10 4.32 -45.08 48.19
CA PHE A 10 3.60 -44.87 46.93
C PHE A 10 2.97 -46.15 46.35
N TYR A 11 3.22 -47.33 46.92
CA TYR A 11 2.67 -48.60 46.43
C TYR A 11 1.33 -49.02 47.07
N CYS A 12 0.75 -48.22 47.96
CA CYS A 12 -0.51 -48.54 48.65
C CYS A 12 -1.57 -47.43 48.56
N LEU A 13 -1.49 -46.53 47.57
CA LEU A 13 -2.56 -45.56 47.32
C LEU A 13 -3.60 -46.19 46.37
N PRO A 14 -4.91 -46.13 46.68
CA PRO A 14 -5.95 -46.57 45.77
C PRO A 14 -5.87 -45.77 44.46
N GLN A 15 -6.17 -46.41 43.32
CA GLN A 15 -6.02 -45.80 41.98
C GLN A 15 -6.73 -44.45 41.82
N SER A 16 -7.80 -44.19 42.58
CA SER A 16 -8.49 -42.90 42.63
C SER A 16 -7.62 -41.76 43.17
N GLU A 17 -6.86 -41.99 44.25
CA GLU A 17 -6.01 -40.97 44.86
C GLU A 17 -4.77 -40.67 44.01
N LEU A 18 -4.26 -41.66 43.27
CA LEU A 18 -3.19 -41.47 42.29
C LEU A 18 -3.64 -40.67 41.05
N VAL A 19 -4.92 -40.74 40.70
CA VAL A 19 -5.52 -39.93 39.61
C VAL A 19 -5.70 -38.49 40.07
N ASP A 20 -6.18 -38.28 41.29
CA ASP A 20 -6.36 -36.92 41.86
C ASP A 20 -5.01 -36.21 42.03
N ILE A 21 -3.98 -36.89 42.55
CA ILE A 21 -2.62 -36.33 42.67
C ILE A 21 -2.03 -36.02 41.28
N LYS A 22 -2.29 -36.86 40.26
CA LYS A 22 -1.86 -36.56 38.88
C LYS A 22 -2.60 -35.36 38.29
N LEU A 23 -3.89 -35.20 38.56
CA LEU A 23 -4.68 -34.07 38.09
C LEU A 23 -4.26 -32.77 38.76
N GLU A 24 -3.99 -32.78 40.07
CA GLU A 24 -3.43 -31.63 40.80
C GLU A 24 -2.04 -31.25 40.26
N LEU A 25 -1.15 -32.21 40.05
CA LEU A 25 0.17 -31.94 39.47
C LEU A 25 0.09 -31.39 38.04
N ILE A 26 -0.85 -31.88 37.22
CA ILE A 26 -1.08 -31.34 35.87
C ILE A 26 -1.61 -29.91 35.96
N HIS A 27 -2.51 -29.62 36.89
CA HIS A 27 -3.06 -28.29 37.09
C HIS A 27 -2.00 -27.31 37.62
N ASP A 28 -1.15 -27.74 38.56
CA ASP A 28 -0.06 -26.95 39.11
C ASP A 28 1.04 -26.68 38.08
N VAL A 29 1.38 -27.66 37.24
CA VAL A 29 2.30 -27.46 36.12
C VAL A 29 1.70 -26.52 35.07
N GLN A 30 0.40 -26.61 34.79
CA GLN A 30 -0.30 -25.66 33.91
C GLN A 30 -0.32 -24.24 34.49
N ASN A 31 -0.51 -24.09 35.80
CA ASN A 31 -0.46 -22.80 36.49
C ASN A 31 0.96 -22.21 36.57
N LEU A 32 2.00 -23.04 36.62
CA LEU A 32 3.41 -22.64 36.57
C LEU A 32 3.87 -22.28 35.15
N LEU A 33 3.25 -22.85 34.11
CA LEU A 33 3.54 -22.57 32.70
C LEU A 33 2.69 -21.40 32.14
N ALA A 34 1.63 -21.00 32.83
CA ALA A 34 0.87 -19.81 32.47
C ALA A 34 1.75 -18.55 32.72
N PRO A 35 1.91 -17.65 31.74
CA PRO A 35 2.62 -16.41 31.95
C PRO A 35 1.94 -15.64 33.10
N SER A 36 2.72 -15.26 34.12
CA SER A 36 2.15 -14.49 35.22
C SER A 36 1.55 -13.19 34.68
N LYS A 37 0.41 -12.77 35.23
CA LYS A 37 -0.25 -11.49 34.91
C LYS A 37 0.73 -10.30 34.93
N ASN A 38 1.76 -10.37 35.77
CA ASN A 38 2.82 -9.36 35.87
C ASN A 38 3.78 -9.37 34.67
N ALA A 39 4.11 -10.55 34.13
CA ALA A 39 4.95 -10.67 32.94
C ALA A 39 4.22 -10.20 31.68
N GLU A 40 2.93 -10.50 31.57
CA GLU A 40 2.05 -10.00 30.50
C GLU A 40 1.91 -8.48 30.56
N GLN A 41 1.69 -7.92 31.75
CA GLN A 41 1.64 -6.46 31.95
C GLN A 41 2.99 -5.78 31.65
N ALA A 42 4.12 -6.39 32.01
CA ALA A 42 5.45 -5.85 31.69
C ALA A 42 5.73 -5.89 30.18
N ALA A 43 5.30 -6.94 29.48
CA ALA A 43 5.40 -7.03 28.03
C ALA A 43 4.54 -5.97 27.33
N LEU A 44 3.28 -5.79 27.76
CA LEU A 44 2.38 -4.73 27.26
C LEU A 44 2.93 -3.34 27.53
N ALA A 45 3.54 -3.10 28.70
CA ALA A 45 4.17 -1.82 29.03
C ALA A 45 5.35 -1.51 28.10
N LYS A 46 6.20 -2.50 27.83
CA LYS A 46 7.31 -2.35 26.87
C LYS A 46 6.81 -2.09 25.44
N LEU A 47 5.76 -2.80 25.01
CA LEU A 47 5.11 -2.58 23.71
C LEU A 47 4.49 -1.19 23.60
N ALA A 48 3.96 -0.64 24.69
CA ALA A 48 3.39 0.70 24.74
C ALA A 48 4.44 1.83 24.65
N GLU A 49 5.72 1.54 24.93
CA GLU A 49 6.83 2.49 24.71
C GLU A 49 7.15 2.65 23.22
N ASP A 50 6.90 1.63 22.41
CA ASP A 50 7.15 1.66 20.97
C ASP A 50 6.00 2.38 20.25
N GLU A 51 6.27 3.60 19.78
CA GLU A 51 5.27 4.43 19.08
C GLU A 51 4.88 3.88 17.69
N ILE A 52 5.74 3.07 17.08
CA ILE A 52 5.57 2.54 15.72
C ILE A 52 5.75 1.04 15.74
N TRP A 53 4.73 0.31 15.29
CA TRP A 53 4.81 -1.14 15.13
C TRP A 53 4.77 -1.50 13.64
N THR A 54 5.52 -2.53 13.26
CA THR A 54 5.61 -2.99 11.87
C THR A 54 5.20 -4.46 11.78
N ILE A 55 4.36 -4.77 10.80
CA ILE A 55 3.91 -6.11 10.44
C ILE A 55 4.37 -6.39 9.01
N ASN A 56 5.24 -7.38 8.85
CA ASN A 56 5.79 -7.80 7.56
C ASN A 56 5.37 -9.23 7.16
N ASN A 57 4.69 -9.95 8.05
CA ASN A 57 4.23 -11.31 7.77
C ASN A 57 3.02 -11.68 8.65
N GLY A 58 2.36 -12.78 8.29
CA GLY A 58 1.16 -13.25 8.99
C GLY A 58 1.39 -13.68 10.45
N ARG A 59 2.62 -14.08 10.81
CA ARG A 59 2.95 -14.44 12.19
C ARG A 59 2.97 -13.21 13.09
N GLU A 60 3.65 -12.14 12.66
CA GLU A 60 3.67 -10.86 13.36
C GLU A 60 2.25 -10.29 13.52
N LEU A 61 1.42 -10.41 12.47
CA LEU A 61 0.02 -10.02 12.54
C LEU A 61 -0.74 -10.80 13.62
N ALA A 62 -0.56 -12.13 13.67
CA ALA A 62 -1.21 -12.98 14.67
C ALA A 62 -0.74 -12.71 16.10
N GLU A 63 0.51 -12.28 16.28
CA GLU A 63 1.07 -11.88 17.59
C GLU A 63 0.57 -10.50 18.03
N ILE A 64 0.41 -9.54 17.11
CA ILE A 64 -0.02 -8.16 17.40
C ILE A 64 -1.55 -8.04 17.51
N CYS A 65 -2.31 -8.77 16.69
CA CYS A 65 -3.78 -8.62 16.63
C CYS A 65 -4.49 -8.79 18.00
N PRO A 66 -4.08 -9.72 18.88
CA PRO A 66 -4.65 -9.85 20.23
C PRO A 66 -4.27 -8.72 21.19
N THR A 67 -3.17 -7.99 20.95
CA THR A 67 -2.69 -6.94 21.87
C THR A 67 -3.35 -5.58 21.61
N LEU A 68 -3.84 -5.33 20.38
CA LEU A 68 -4.46 -4.07 19.96
C LEU A 68 -5.59 -3.56 20.87
N PRO A 69 -6.50 -4.41 21.42
CA PRO A 69 -7.52 -3.93 22.36
C PRO A 69 -6.95 -3.32 23.65
N HIS A 70 -5.70 -3.64 24.00
CA HIS A 70 -5.03 -3.19 25.22
C HIS A 70 -4.04 -2.06 24.98
N VAL A 71 -3.33 -2.09 23.85
CA VAL A 71 -2.29 -1.12 23.48
C VAL A 71 -2.44 -0.75 22.01
N GLN A 72 -2.46 0.54 21.70
CA GLN A 72 -2.53 1.05 20.32
C GLN A 72 -1.25 1.83 20.03
N PRO A 73 -0.38 1.37 19.11
CA PRO A 73 0.76 2.18 18.69
C PRO A 73 0.27 3.44 17.98
N ARG A 74 1.08 4.52 18.02
CA ARG A 74 0.76 5.75 17.28
C ARG A 74 0.61 5.45 15.79
N LEU A 75 1.53 4.66 15.24
CA LEU A 75 1.50 4.22 13.85
C LEU A 75 1.65 2.70 13.74
N LEU A 76 0.84 2.08 12.88
CA LEU A 76 0.98 0.68 12.52
C LEU A 76 1.31 0.57 11.03
N THR A 77 2.47 0.05 10.70
CA THR A 77 2.89 -0.20 9.31
C THR A 77 2.65 -1.65 8.97
N VAL A 78 1.87 -1.90 7.92
CA VAL A 78 1.62 -3.24 7.37
C VAL A 78 2.22 -3.28 5.98
N SER A 79 3.27 -4.08 5.82
CA SER A 79 4.02 -4.20 4.56
C SER A 79 4.09 -5.67 4.17
N MET A 80 3.10 -6.12 3.40
CA MET A 80 2.94 -7.51 3.01
C MET A 80 2.39 -7.59 1.59
N GLU A 81 2.75 -8.62 0.85
CA GLU A 81 2.09 -8.89 -0.43
C GLU A 81 0.61 -9.22 -0.20
N ALA A 82 -0.25 -8.80 -1.14
CA ALA A 82 -1.68 -9.00 -1.02
C ALA A 82 -2.10 -10.48 -0.80
N PRO A 83 -1.54 -11.49 -1.52
CA PRO A 83 -1.87 -12.90 -1.27
C PRO A 83 -1.54 -13.35 0.15
N ASP A 84 -0.39 -12.92 0.69
CA ASP A 84 0.00 -13.25 2.05
C ASP A 84 -0.94 -12.62 3.06
N LEU A 85 -1.29 -11.34 2.88
CA LEU A 85 -2.21 -10.65 3.79
C LEU A 85 -3.61 -11.28 3.77
N ARG A 86 -4.09 -11.74 2.61
CA ARG A 86 -5.36 -12.47 2.49
C ARG A 86 -5.40 -13.75 3.30
N ALA A 87 -4.26 -14.43 3.45
CA ALA A 87 -4.14 -15.65 4.24
C ALA A 87 -4.11 -15.38 5.77
N THR A 88 -4.26 -14.12 6.21
CA THR A 88 -4.19 -13.73 7.62
C THR A 88 -5.55 -13.29 8.19
N GLN A 89 -5.53 -12.87 9.46
CA GLN A 89 -6.66 -12.27 10.16
C GLN A 89 -6.76 -10.75 9.91
N TRP A 90 -6.48 -10.28 8.69
CA TRP A 90 -6.47 -8.85 8.35
C TRP A 90 -7.76 -8.12 8.75
N ALA A 91 -8.92 -8.68 8.41
CA ALA A 91 -10.21 -8.08 8.77
C ALA A 91 -10.39 -7.94 10.29
N GLU A 92 -9.90 -8.91 11.07
CA GLU A 92 -9.94 -8.86 12.53
C GLU A 92 -9.05 -7.74 13.08
N LEU A 93 -7.84 -7.60 12.54
CA LEU A 93 -6.95 -6.48 12.86
C LEU A 93 -7.63 -5.14 12.57
N VAL A 94 -8.27 -5.01 11.40
CA VAL A 94 -8.98 -3.80 10.99
C VAL A 94 -10.10 -3.42 11.97
N THR A 95 -10.83 -4.42 12.50
CA THR A 95 -11.88 -4.15 13.50
C THR A 95 -11.33 -3.68 14.85
N ARG A 96 -10.10 -4.06 15.21
CA ARG A 96 -9.46 -3.76 16.51
C ARG A 96 -8.60 -2.52 16.49
N ARG A 97 -8.05 -2.15 15.34
CA ARG A 97 -7.16 -1.00 15.18
C ARG A 97 -7.92 0.31 15.32
N VAL A 98 -7.36 1.22 16.11
CA VAL A 98 -7.76 2.63 16.18
C VAL A 98 -6.52 3.49 15.94
N GLY A 99 -6.59 4.40 14.98
CA GLY A 99 -5.47 5.32 14.68
C GLY A 99 -4.80 5.04 13.33
N ASP A 100 -3.55 5.51 13.19
CA ASP A 100 -2.87 5.61 11.90
C ASP A 100 -2.35 4.27 11.37
N VAL A 101 -2.54 4.04 10.08
CA VAL A 101 -2.03 2.86 9.39
C VAL A 101 -1.33 3.27 8.10
N GLU A 102 -0.13 2.72 7.89
CA GLU A 102 0.49 2.62 6.57
C GLU A 102 0.22 1.23 6.02
N LEU A 103 -0.35 1.15 4.82
CA LEU A 103 -0.69 -0.12 4.20
C LEU A 103 0.03 -0.24 2.86
N ARG A 104 0.98 -1.18 2.76
CA ARG A 104 1.69 -1.50 1.53
C ARG A 104 1.36 -2.94 1.15
N LEU A 105 0.58 -3.08 0.08
CA LEU A 105 -0.01 -4.35 -0.38
C LEU A 105 0.77 -4.97 -1.55
N GLY A 106 1.93 -4.41 -1.91
CA GLY A 106 2.72 -4.91 -3.01
C GLY A 106 4.17 -4.43 -2.99
N GLY A 107 5.01 -5.16 -3.72
CA GLY A 107 6.34 -4.72 -4.15
C GLY A 107 6.28 -4.04 -5.52
N LEU A 108 7.43 -3.54 -5.98
CA LEU A 108 7.58 -2.86 -7.28
C LEU A 108 7.19 -3.74 -8.48
N GLU A 109 7.17 -5.07 -8.31
CA GLU A 109 6.87 -6.06 -9.36
C GLU A 109 5.42 -6.56 -9.35
N CYS A 110 4.54 -6.00 -8.50
CA CYS A 110 3.20 -6.52 -8.36
C CYS A 110 2.37 -6.39 -9.65
N GLU A 111 1.80 -7.52 -10.06
CA GLU A 111 0.74 -7.61 -11.06
C GLU A 111 -0.42 -6.67 -10.68
N TYR A 112 -1.10 -6.11 -11.68
CA TYR A 112 -2.22 -5.18 -11.53
C TYR A 112 -3.51 -5.87 -10.99
N ASP A 113 -3.35 -6.85 -10.11
CA ASP A 113 -4.44 -7.58 -9.45
C ASP A 113 -5.09 -6.70 -8.39
N ALA A 114 -6.40 -6.47 -8.51
CA ALA A 114 -7.12 -5.62 -7.57
C ALA A 114 -7.08 -6.17 -6.13
N HIS A 115 -6.86 -5.28 -5.16
CA HIS A 115 -6.81 -5.61 -3.72
C HIS A 115 -8.13 -5.31 -3.00
N ASP A 116 -9.24 -5.26 -3.74
CA ASP A 116 -10.52 -4.75 -3.25
C ASP A 116 -11.03 -5.49 -2.00
N ASP A 117 -10.80 -6.80 -1.90
CA ASP A 117 -11.16 -7.64 -0.77
C ASP A 117 -10.41 -7.26 0.53
N LEU A 118 -9.18 -6.75 0.40
CA LEU A 118 -8.38 -6.24 1.51
C LEU A 118 -8.78 -4.81 1.90
N LEU A 119 -9.35 -4.05 0.97
CA LEU A 119 -9.76 -2.66 1.21
C LEU A 119 -11.18 -2.56 1.77
N GLN A 120 -12.09 -3.45 1.39
CA GLN A 120 -13.47 -3.47 1.88
C GLN A 120 -13.62 -3.43 3.41
N PRO A 121 -12.84 -4.18 4.21
CA PRO A 121 -12.94 -4.13 5.67
C PRO A 121 -12.67 -2.75 6.28
N LEU A 122 -11.98 -1.86 5.56
CA LEU A 122 -11.69 -0.51 6.04
C LEU A 122 -12.96 0.34 6.16
N LEU A 123 -14.00 0.03 5.38
CA LEU A 123 -15.24 0.77 5.38
C LEU A 123 -15.90 0.72 6.77
N GLY A 124 -16.01 1.89 7.41
CA GLY A 124 -16.58 2.01 8.76
C GLY A 124 -15.63 1.57 9.89
N SER A 125 -14.37 1.29 9.57
CA SER A 125 -13.33 1.06 10.58
C SER A 125 -12.93 2.36 11.31
N LYS A 126 -12.15 2.23 12.38
CA LYS A 126 -11.60 3.37 13.14
C LYS A 126 -10.16 3.70 12.70
N ILE A 127 -9.75 3.17 11.56
CA ILE A 127 -8.43 3.39 10.98
C ILE A 127 -8.41 4.75 10.28
N ARG A 128 -7.27 5.42 10.37
CA ARG A 128 -6.90 6.52 9.48
C ARG A 128 -5.75 6.06 8.61
N LEU A 129 -5.96 5.93 7.31
CA LEU A 129 -4.86 5.62 6.40
C LEU A 129 -4.02 6.88 6.19
N VAL A 130 -2.73 6.79 6.47
CA VAL A 130 -1.74 7.87 6.22
C VAL A 130 -0.86 7.56 5.00
N HIS A 131 -0.75 6.29 4.63
CA HIS A 131 -0.09 5.85 3.42
C HIS A 131 -0.75 4.60 2.87
N LEU A 132 -0.93 4.55 1.54
CA LEU A 132 -1.38 3.37 0.82
C LEU A 132 -0.49 3.14 -0.39
N GLU A 133 -0.03 1.90 -0.56
CA GLU A 133 0.44 1.38 -1.84
C GLU A 133 -0.36 0.11 -2.18
N GLY A 134 -1.09 0.12 -3.30
CA GLY A 134 -1.88 -1.04 -3.71
C GLY A 134 -2.64 -0.85 -5.01
N CYS A 135 -3.35 -1.90 -5.43
CA CYS A 135 -4.15 -1.91 -6.65
C CYS A 135 -5.65 -1.85 -6.32
N VAL A 136 -6.42 -1.03 -7.04
CA VAL A 136 -7.85 -0.80 -6.80
C VAL A 136 -8.63 -1.05 -8.09
N GLY A 137 -9.64 -1.92 -8.03
CA GLY A 137 -10.40 -2.36 -9.20
C GLY A 137 -11.87 -1.93 -9.21
N THR A 138 -12.45 -1.57 -8.06
CA THR A 138 -13.90 -1.31 -7.97
C THR A 138 -14.27 -0.01 -7.25
N PRO A 139 -15.43 0.59 -7.59
CA PRO A 139 -15.94 1.77 -6.88
C PRO A 139 -16.18 1.52 -5.38
N ALA A 140 -16.51 0.27 -5.00
CA ALA A 140 -16.69 -0.09 -3.59
C ALA A 140 -15.38 0.02 -2.79
N ALA A 141 -14.25 -0.39 -3.38
CA ALA A 141 -12.95 -0.22 -2.76
C ALA A 141 -12.54 1.26 -2.67
N VAL A 142 -12.83 2.07 -3.69
CA VAL A 142 -12.63 3.53 -3.64
C VAL A 142 -13.44 4.17 -2.52
N ALA A 143 -14.71 3.77 -2.36
CA ALA A 143 -15.55 4.26 -1.27
C ALA A 143 -15.02 3.85 0.12
N ALA A 144 -14.51 2.62 0.24
CA ALA A 144 -13.85 2.17 1.46
C ALA A 144 -12.61 3.01 1.78
N LEU A 145 -11.75 3.26 0.79
CA LEU A 145 -10.58 4.14 0.94
C LEU A 145 -10.97 5.56 1.33
N ALA A 146 -11.94 6.16 0.63
CA ALA A 146 -12.41 7.51 0.91
C ALA A 146 -12.93 7.67 2.35
N SER A 147 -13.41 6.59 2.99
CA SER A 147 -13.88 6.63 4.37
C SER A 147 -12.77 6.72 5.43
N VAL A 148 -11.54 6.33 5.09
CA VAL A 148 -10.42 6.23 6.05
C VAL A 148 -9.24 7.14 5.69
N VAL A 149 -9.12 7.58 4.44
CA VAL A 149 -8.03 8.44 3.95
C VAL A 149 -8.21 9.89 4.45
N HIS A 150 -7.21 10.40 5.16
CA HIS A 150 -7.17 11.80 5.60
C HIS A 150 -5.73 12.31 5.60
N ASN A 151 -5.43 13.26 4.71
CA ASN A 151 -4.09 13.80 4.46
C ASN A 151 -3.05 12.69 4.22
N ALA A 152 -3.41 11.70 3.41
CA ALA A 152 -2.59 10.52 3.15
C ALA A 152 -1.76 10.63 1.86
N ARG A 153 -0.71 9.82 1.76
CA ARG A 153 0.05 9.61 0.52
C ARG A 153 -0.42 8.32 -0.15
N LEU A 154 -1.01 8.44 -1.34
CA LEU A 154 -1.63 7.33 -2.05
C LEU A 154 -0.87 6.99 -3.32
N THR A 155 -0.47 5.73 -3.44
CA THR A 155 0.05 5.11 -4.66
C THR A 155 -0.92 4.03 -5.10
N ILE A 156 -1.73 4.33 -6.11
CA ILE A 156 -2.83 3.47 -6.55
C ILE A 156 -2.51 2.94 -7.95
N ARG A 157 -2.45 1.62 -8.10
CA ARG A 157 -2.46 0.94 -9.41
C ARG A 157 -3.91 0.71 -9.86
N MET A 158 -4.19 1.00 -11.12
CA MET A 158 -5.52 0.87 -11.71
C MET A 158 -5.48 -0.01 -12.97
N PRO A 159 -6.00 -1.25 -12.92
CA PRO A 159 -6.02 -2.17 -14.06
C PRO A 159 -6.99 -1.71 -15.16
N ALA A 160 -7.99 -0.91 -14.79
CA ALA A 160 -8.96 -0.32 -15.69
C ALA A 160 -9.32 1.09 -15.21
N PRO A 161 -9.83 1.97 -16.09
CA PRO A 161 -10.29 3.29 -15.69
C PRO A 161 -11.36 3.22 -14.59
N LEU A 162 -11.13 3.96 -13.51
CA LEU A 162 -11.94 3.96 -12.31
C LEU A 162 -12.12 5.39 -11.80
N ASP A 163 -13.32 5.72 -11.35
CA ASP A 163 -13.63 7.04 -10.81
C ASP A 163 -13.06 7.17 -9.39
N LEU A 164 -12.09 8.09 -9.23
CA LEU A 164 -11.44 8.40 -7.96
C LEU A 164 -11.94 9.72 -7.34
N SER A 165 -13.03 10.30 -7.85
CA SER A 165 -13.56 11.59 -7.38
C SER A 165 -13.87 11.63 -5.89
N ALA A 166 -14.25 10.49 -5.29
CA ALA A 166 -14.50 10.37 -3.86
C ALA A 166 -13.26 10.62 -2.98
N LEU A 167 -12.05 10.57 -3.55
CA LEU A 167 -10.80 10.88 -2.85
C LEU A 167 -10.45 12.38 -2.93
N SER A 168 -11.20 13.20 -3.67
CA SER A 168 -10.86 14.61 -3.85
C SER A 168 -10.75 15.36 -2.52
N GLY A 169 -9.61 16.03 -2.30
CA GLY A 169 -9.34 16.82 -1.10
C GLY A 169 -9.03 16.01 0.16
N THR A 170 -8.95 14.67 0.09
CA THR A 170 -8.66 13.82 1.25
C THR A 170 -7.20 13.37 1.33
N TYR A 171 -6.41 13.53 0.27
CA TYR A 171 -5.01 13.13 0.18
C TYR A 171 -4.04 14.33 0.17
N GLU A 172 -2.81 14.09 0.62
CA GLU A 172 -1.68 15.00 0.46
C GLU A 172 -0.99 14.80 -0.90
N GLN A 173 -0.86 13.54 -1.32
CA GLN A 173 -0.24 13.13 -2.59
C GLN A 173 -1.00 11.95 -3.18
N LEU A 174 -1.20 11.97 -4.50
CA LEU A 174 -1.84 10.90 -5.24
C LEU A 174 -1.02 10.59 -6.49
N GLY A 175 -0.49 9.37 -6.57
CA GLY A 175 0.05 8.78 -7.79
C GLY A 175 -0.86 7.67 -8.30
N VAL A 176 -1.27 7.76 -9.56
CA VAL A 176 -2.12 6.76 -10.21
C VAL A 176 -1.34 6.08 -11.32
N TYR A 177 -1.09 4.79 -11.17
CA TYR A 177 -0.35 3.96 -12.12
C TYR A 177 -1.35 3.21 -13.00
N THR A 178 -1.13 3.21 -14.30
CA THR A 178 -2.00 2.51 -15.27
C THR A 178 -1.24 2.16 -16.55
N PHE A 179 -1.82 1.28 -17.37
CA PHE A 179 -1.30 0.97 -18.70
C PHE A 179 -1.85 1.92 -19.77
N PRO A 180 -1.19 2.02 -20.94
CA PRO A 180 -1.75 2.65 -22.12
C PRO A 180 -3.13 2.07 -22.44
N LEU A 181 -4.14 2.93 -22.37
CA LEU A 181 -5.52 2.61 -22.67
C LEU A 181 -5.76 2.59 -24.18
N PRO A 182 -6.64 1.69 -24.66
CA PRO A 182 -7.19 1.79 -26.00
C PRO A 182 -7.82 3.17 -26.23
N THR A 183 -7.70 3.71 -27.45
CA THR A 183 -8.24 5.03 -27.85
C THR A 183 -9.77 5.13 -27.78
N THR A 184 -10.46 4.00 -27.61
CA THR A 184 -11.91 3.90 -27.41
C THR A 184 -12.33 3.98 -25.94
N SER A 185 -11.38 3.97 -25.00
CA SER A 185 -11.66 3.97 -23.56
C SER A 185 -12.35 5.27 -23.13
N PRO A 186 -13.29 5.20 -22.17
CA PRO A 186 -13.96 6.38 -21.66
C PRO A 186 -12.98 7.29 -20.92
N LYS A 187 -13.27 8.59 -20.94
CA LYS A 187 -12.56 9.55 -20.10
C LYS A 187 -12.94 9.33 -18.64
N CYS A 188 -11.94 9.38 -17.76
CA CYS A 188 -12.10 9.23 -16.32
C CYS A 188 -11.14 10.21 -15.63
N ALA A 189 -11.56 11.46 -15.47
CA ALA A 189 -10.69 12.50 -14.95
C ALA A 189 -10.27 12.20 -13.50
N LEU A 190 -8.99 12.40 -13.20
CA LEU A 190 -8.48 12.29 -11.84
C LEU A 190 -8.91 13.49 -10.96
N PRO A 191 -9.00 13.30 -9.63
CA PRO A 191 -9.26 14.40 -8.71
C PRO A 191 -8.18 15.48 -8.85
N SER A 192 -8.60 16.75 -8.85
CA SER A 192 -7.75 17.85 -9.32
C SER A 192 -6.93 18.53 -8.22
N SER A 193 -7.23 18.24 -6.96
CA SER A 193 -6.57 18.89 -5.82
C SER A 193 -6.34 17.89 -4.67
N PRO A 194 -5.08 17.76 -4.22
CA PRO A 194 -3.86 18.25 -4.88
C PRO A 194 -3.62 17.61 -6.26
N SER A 195 -2.79 18.23 -7.10
CA SER A 195 -2.53 17.76 -8.47
C SER A 195 -1.95 16.34 -8.46
N PRO A 196 -2.55 15.37 -9.17
CA PRO A 196 -2.11 13.99 -9.15
C PRO A 196 -0.88 13.78 -10.03
N ALA A 197 -0.09 12.77 -9.69
CA ALA A 197 0.91 12.18 -10.58
C ALA A 197 0.28 11.05 -11.40
N LEU A 198 0.68 10.94 -12.67
CA LEU A 198 0.22 9.86 -13.56
C LEU A 198 1.44 9.16 -14.19
N PRO A 199 1.92 8.06 -13.60
CA PRO A 199 2.82 7.15 -14.28
C PRO A 199 2.05 6.19 -15.20
N VAL A 200 2.47 6.10 -16.45
CA VAL A 200 1.93 5.17 -17.45
C VAL A 200 2.95 4.07 -17.69
N ASP A 201 2.63 2.83 -17.29
CA ASP A 201 3.54 1.67 -17.35
C ASP A 201 3.49 0.97 -18.71
N GLY A 202 4.62 0.44 -19.18
CA GLY A 202 4.65 -0.53 -20.29
C GLY A 202 4.27 0.06 -21.64
N ALA A 203 4.83 1.22 -21.99
CA ALA A 203 4.61 1.82 -23.30
C ALA A 203 5.50 1.16 -24.38
N ASP A 204 4.91 0.28 -25.18
CA ASP A 204 5.58 -0.39 -26.30
C ASP A 204 5.97 0.58 -27.44
N GLU A 205 6.89 0.15 -28.31
CA GLU A 205 7.24 0.89 -29.53
C GLU A 205 5.99 1.24 -30.38
N GLY A 206 5.86 2.50 -30.81
CA GLY A 206 4.73 2.98 -31.61
C GLY A 206 3.42 3.20 -30.82
N SER A 207 3.39 2.95 -29.51
CA SER A 207 2.18 3.11 -28.67
C SER A 207 1.92 4.55 -28.19
N TRP A 208 2.64 5.55 -28.70
CA TRP A 208 2.56 6.94 -28.22
C TRP A 208 1.15 7.55 -28.30
N GLU A 209 0.33 7.17 -29.29
CA GLU A 209 -1.06 7.62 -29.39
C GLU A 209 -1.92 7.08 -28.23
N ALA A 210 -1.71 5.83 -27.82
CA ALA A 210 -2.39 5.22 -26.68
C ALA A 210 -1.96 5.90 -25.38
N VAL A 211 -0.67 6.21 -25.21
CA VAL A 211 -0.17 7.00 -24.09
C VAL A 211 -0.82 8.39 -24.07
N ALA A 212 -0.83 9.10 -25.20
CA ALA A 212 -1.46 10.42 -25.30
C ALA A 212 -2.95 10.38 -24.94
N HIS A 213 -3.68 9.38 -25.45
CA HIS A 213 -5.09 9.16 -25.12
C HIS A 213 -5.30 8.87 -23.63
N THR A 214 -4.43 8.06 -23.03
CA THR A 214 -4.47 7.71 -21.60
C THR A 214 -4.32 8.96 -20.74
N VAL A 215 -3.28 9.75 -21.00
CA VAL A 215 -3.03 11.01 -20.29
C VAL A 215 -4.22 11.97 -20.45
N ALA A 216 -4.76 12.11 -21.66
CA ALA A 216 -5.92 12.96 -21.90
C ALA A 216 -7.21 12.45 -21.25
N SER A 217 -7.33 11.13 -21.07
CA SER A 217 -8.48 10.50 -20.43
C SER A 217 -8.47 10.69 -18.93
N PHE A 218 -7.29 10.72 -18.32
CA PHE A 218 -7.07 10.92 -16.89
C PHE A 218 -6.78 12.36 -16.48
N ALA A 219 -6.65 13.28 -17.44
CA ALA A 219 -6.39 14.69 -17.19
C ALA A 219 -7.35 15.25 -16.12
N PRO A 220 -6.85 15.78 -14.99
CA PRO A 220 -7.69 16.36 -13.96
C PRO A 220 -8.39 17.62 -14.49
N ASN A 221 -9.46 18.07 -13.82
CA ASN A 221 -10.09 19.34 -14.16
C ASN A 221 -9.08 20.49 -14.06
N GLY A 222 -8.77 21.13 -15.19
CA GLY A 222 -7.68 22.11 -15.32
C GLY A 222 -6.43 21.58 -16.03
N ASP A 223 -6.44 20.32 -16.46
CA ASP A 223 -5.46 19.68 -17.33
C ASP A 223 -4.02 19.74 -16.78
N ARG A 224 -3.85 19.76 -15.45
CA ARG A 224 -2.54 19.90 -14.79
C ARG A 224 -2.22 18.72 -13.88
N PHE A 225 -1.24 17.92 -14.28
CA PHE A 225 -0.62 16.92 -13.43
C PHE A 225 0.45 17.55 -12.54
N GLY A 226 0.69 16.96 -11.37
CA GLY A 226 1.88 17.24 -10.57
C GLY A 226 3.12 16.70 -11.28
N GLU A 227 3.08 15.42 -11.61
CA GLU A 227 4.14 14.68 -12.32
C GLU A 227 3.51 13.81 -13.42
N LEU A 228 4.22 13.64 -14.52
CA LEU A 228 3.79 12.78 -15.63
C LEU A 228 4.99 11.96 -16.11
N ASP A 229 4.84 10.64 -16.02
CA ASP A 229 5.91 9.69 -16.32
C ASP A 229 5.41 8.61 -17.27
N VAL A 230 6.28 8.14 -18.15
CA VAL A 230 6.11 6.88 -18.88
C VAL A 230 7.17 5.92 -18.35
N LEU A 231 6.73 4.87 -17.66
CA LEU A 231 7.59 3.88 -17.03
C LEU A 231 7.71 2.65 -17.93
N ASP A 232 8.85 1.96 -17.83
CA ASP A 232 9.16 0.79 -18.65
C ASP A 232 8.85 1.03 -20.15
N SER A 233 9.28 2.21 -20.61
CA SER A 233 9.01 2.73 -21.94
C SER A 233 10.00 2.16 -22.97
N GLU A 234 9.46 1.57 -24.03
CA GLU A 234 10.16 1.21 -25.25
C GLU A 234 9.94 2.25 -26.37
N LEU A 235 9.28 3.37 -26.07
CA LEU A 235 9.06 4.46 -27.02
C LEU A 235 10.38 5.00 -27.59
N ARG A 236 10.41 5.18 -28.91
CA ARG A 236 11.53 5.81 -29.60
C ARG A 236 11.54 7.31 -29.38
N ALA A 237 12.68 7.95 -29.62
CA ALA A 237 12.79 9.41 -29.51
C ALA A 237 11.78 10.15 -30.41
N GLU A 238 11.48 9.61 -31.59
CA GLU A 238 10.47 10.14 -32.53
C GLU A 238 9.06 10.05 -31.93
N ASP A 239 8.72 8.91 -31.35
CA ASP A 239 7.44 8.68 -30.67
C ASP A 239 7.26 9.62 -29.48
N VAL A 240 8.33 9.84 -28.70
CA VAL A 240 8.32 10.79 -27.58
C VAL A 240 8.10 12.23 -28.06
N GLN A 241 8.68 12.62 -29.20
CA GLN A 241 8.43 13.95 -29.79
C GLN A 241 6.99 14.12 -30.24
N LEU A 242 6.42 13.10 -30.89
CA LEU A 242 5.00 13.09 -31.29
C LEU A 242 4.08 13.14 -30.07
N LEU A 243 4.41 12.41 -29.00
CA LEU A 243 3.69 12.44 -27.74
C LEU A 243 3.67 13.85 -27.13
N LEU A 244 4.84 14.51 -27.02
CA LEU A 244 4.93 15.87 -26.47
C LEU A 244 4.09 16.87 -27.27
N LEU A 245 4.19 16.84 -28.61
CA LEU A 245 3.38 17.68 -29.50
C LEU A 245 1.89 17.43 -29.26
N ARG A 246 1.48 16.17 -29.20
CA ARG A 246 0.08 15.81 -29.05
C ARG A 246 -0.48 16.24 -27.69
N LEU A 247 0.26 16.03 -26.62
CA LEU A 247 -0.17 16.45 -25.28
C LEU A 247 -0.27 17.98 -25.17
N GLN A 248 0.59 18.71 -25.86
CA GLN A 248 0.51 20.17 -25.95
C GLN A 248 -0.73 20.63 -26.73
N GLU A 249 -1.06 20.00 -27.86
CA GLU A 249 -2.32 20.27 -28.60
C GLU A 249 -3.56 20.03 -27.72
N LEU A 250 -3.49 19.01 -26.87
CA LEU A 250 -4.53 18.65 -25.90
C LEU A 250 -4.53 19.55 -24.65
N ARG A 251 -3.60 20.52 -24.55
CA ARG A 251 -3.45 21.47 -23.44
C ARG A 251 -3.20 20.81 -22.08
N VAL A 252 -2.60 19.62 -22.08
CA VAL A 252 -2.12 18.98 -20.86
C VAL A 252 -0.89 19.73 -20.35
N ARG A 253 -0.77 19.86 -19.03
CA ARG A 253 0.30 20.60 -18.35
C ARG A 253 0.86 19.78 -17.20
N THR A 254 2.12 20.00 -16.86
CA THR A 254 2.75 19.46 -15.66
C THR A 254 3.22 20.56 -14.72
N GLY A 255 3.63 20.22 -13.50
CA GLY A 255 4.09 21.18 -12.49
C GLY A 255 5.45 21.83 -12.78
N GLY A 256 6.19 21.33 -13.78
CA GLY A 256 7.54 21.79 -14.09
C GLY A 256 7.59 23.19 -14.71
N GLU A 257 8.68 23.90 -14.43
CA GLU A 257 9.03 25.16 -15.09
C GLU A 257 9.84 24.91 -16.39
N GLY A 258 9.82 25.88 -17.29
CA GLY A 258 10.61 25.88 -18.53
C GLY A 258 9.83 25.45 -19.76
N ASP A 259 10.54 24.87 -20.73
CA ASP A 259 9.96 24.45 -22.01
C ASP A 259 9.44 23.01 -21.98
N THR A 260 8.48 22.71 -22.86
CA THR A 260 8.00 21.35 -23.12
C THR A 260 9.15 20.46 -23.60
N ARG A 261 9.44 19.38 -22.86
CA ARG A 261 10.56 18.46 -23.12
C ARG A 261 10.33 17.11 -22.43
N ALA A 262 11.16 16.13 -22.78
CA ALA A 262 11.22 14.86 -22.08
C ALA A 262 12.63 14.61 -21.54
N GLU A 263 12.73 13.99 -20.37
CA GLU A 263 13.99 13.56 -19.77
C GLU A 263 13.96 12.05 -19.56
N THR A 264 14.89 11.34 -20.22
CA THR A 264 14.97 9.87 -20.18
C THR A 264 16.01 9.42 -19.16
N HIS A 265 15.60 8.53 -18.26
CA HIS A 265 16.42 7.93 -17.21
C HIS A 265 16.23 6.41 -17.23
N GLY A 266 17.06 5.69 -18.00
CA GLY A 266 16.87 4.25 -18.21
C GLY A 266 15.59 3.99 -19.01
N SER A 267 14.70 3.14 -18.50
CA SER A 267 13.39 2.84 -19.08
C SER A 267 12.29 3.86 -18.71
N LYS A 268 12.60 4.84 -17.87
CA LYS A 268 11.68 5.91 -17.45
C LYS A 268 11.83 7.14 -18.35
N VAL A 269 10.72 7.70 -18.82
CA VAL A 269 10.64 8.98 -19.52
C VAL A 269 9.77 9.95 -18.71
N HIS A 270 10.38 11.00 -18.16
CA HIS A 270 9.64 12.07 -17.49
C HIS A 270 9.22 13.13 -18.50
N LEU A 271 7.96 13.55 -18.46
CA LEU A 271 7.38 14.50 -19.42
C LEU A 271 7.14 15.86 -18.76
N TYR A 272 7.80 16.89 -19.28
CA TYR A 272 7.54 18.29 -18.90
C TYR A 272 6.68 18.91 -20.00
N ILE A 273 5.49 19.39 -19.65
CA ILE A 273 4.56 19.96 -20.62
C ILE A 273 4.09 21.31 -20.11
N THR A 274 4.38 22.33 -20.90
CA THR A 274 4.13 23.74 -20.56
C THR A 274 3.35 24.42 -21.67
N ASP A 275 2.75 25.56 -21.34
CA ASP A 275 2.03 26.38 -22.31
C ASP A 275 2.97 27.02 -23.36
N ASP A 276 4.29 27.04 -23.11
CA ASP A 276 5.29 27.61 -24.02
C ASP A 276 5.77 26.59 -25.08
N CYS A 277 5.50 26.90 -26.36
CA CYS A 277 5.90 26.09 -27.52
C CYS A 277 7.36 26.32 -27.95
N LYS A 278 8.33 26.01 -27.10
CA LYS A 278 9.74 25.90 -27.52
C LYS A 278 10.21 24.46 -27.40
N LEU A 279 9.82 23.63 -28.35
CA LEU A 279 10.43 22.30 -28.46
C LEU A 279 11.91 22.49 -28.80
N ASN A 280 12.78 22.32 -27.81
CA ASN A 280 14.22 22.46 -27.97
C ASN A 280 14.74 21.35 -28.89
N SER A 281 14.98 21.68 -30.15
CA SER A 281 15.58 20.82 -31.17
C SER A 281 17.10 20.66 -31.03
N GLU A 282 17.70 20.85 -29.84
CA GLU A 282 19.17 21.02 -29.71
C GLU A 282 19.88 20.20 -28.62
N SER A 283 19.25 19.21 -27.97
CA SER A 283 19.94 18.40 -26.94
C SER A 283 20.55 17.07 -27.43
N ALA A 284 20.58 16.80 -28.74
CA ALA A 284 21.09 15.53 -29.29
C ALA A 284 22.58 15.52 -29.68
N GLN A 285 23.38 16.58 -29.46
CA GLN A 285 24.77 16.60 -29.97
C GLN A 285 25.91 16.88 -28.97
N HIS A 286 25.67 16.99 -27.67
CA HIS A 286 26.76 17.25 -26.72
C HIS A 286 26.80 16.28 -25.53
N LYS A 287 26.90 14.98 -25.81
CA LYS A 287 27.42 13.97 -24.86
C LYS A 287 28.21 12.87 -25.60
N LEU A 288 29.16 13.31 -26.41
CA LEU A 288 30.20 12.45 -27.00
C LEU A 288 31.49 13.25 -27.11
N MET A 289 32.00 13.71 -25.96
CA MET A 289 33.40 14.04 -25.70
C MET A 289 33.49 14.58 -24.26
N ILE A 290 33.85 13.69 -23.33
CA ILE A 290 35.01 13.74 -22.44
C ILE A 290 35.10 12.37 -21.77
#